data_AF-A0AAN9UPF5-F1
#
_entry.id   AF-A0AAN9UPF5-F1
#
_cell.length_a   1.000
_cell.length_b   1.000
_cell.length_c   1.000
_cell.angle_alpha   90.00
_cell.angle_beta   90.00
_cell.angle_gamma   90.00
#
_symmetry.space_group_name_H-M   'P 1'
#
loop_
_entity.id
_entity.type
_entity.pdbx_description
1 polymer ?
#
loop_
_entity_poly.entity_id
_entity_poly.type
_entity_poly.pdbx_seq_one_letter_code
_entity_poly.pdbx_strand_id
1 'polypeptide(L)'
;MASSLRPQTAARLLRTSSSLPSRQTLAIAQRQQRRFKTDNSKTALTEHGEVHPATKPINAPDYGVHIDKATSTFTPVPKRVMDGSEEGRVLPAAVLSGAPIELQARTVRIYQPTKPATQSGTWGSHHWRMDWDVLGKGHRWENPLMGWQSSGDAMQGTKLEFKTKEDAVAFAEKQGYEYFVQEPNKRAFAPKAYANNFLYSPGKLKLVRAK
;
A
#
# COMPACT_ATOMS: atom_id res chain seq x y z
N MET A 1 -24.35 -33.96 -48.44
CA MET A 1 -25.76 -34.33 -48.17
C MET A 1 -25.80 -35.28 -46.98
N ALA A 2 -26.89 -35.22 -46.19
CA ALA A 2 -27.14 -35.81 -44.86
C ALA A 2 -26.38 -35.09 -43.72
N SER A 3 -26.92 -34.14 -42.95
CA SER A 3 -28.26 -33.90 -42.35
C SER A 3 -28.69 -34.93 -41.32
N SER A 4 -28.59 -34.57 -40.04
CA SER A 4 -29.44 -35.06 -38.95
C SER A 4 -29.51 -34.00 -37.85
N LEU A 5 -30.50 -33.13 -38.00
CA LEU A 5 -31.09 -32.28 -36.96
C LEU A 5 -32.06 -33.13 -36.12
N ARG A 6 -32.08 -32.95 -34.79
CA ARG A 6 -33.27 -33.17 -33.96
C ARG A 6 -33.16 -32.41 -32.61
N PRO A 7 -34.31 -32.12 -31.95
CA PRO A 7 -34.61 -30.79 -31.45
C PRO A 7 -34.88 -30.73 -29.94
N GLN A 8 -35.00 -29.47 -29.48
CA GLN A 8 -35.72 -28.90 -28.34
C GLN A 8 -36.37 -29.81 -27.27
N THR A 9 -36.20 -29.42 -26.01
CA THR A 9 -37.35 -29.16 -25.11
C THR A 9 -37.02 -28.10 -24.07
N ALA A 10 -37.85 -27.07 -24.03
CA ALA A 10 -37.95 -26.06 -22.99
C ALA A 10 -38.63 -26.64 -21.74
N ALA A 11 -38.25 -26.15 -20.55
CA ALA A 11 -39.14 -26.12 -19.40
C ALA A 11 -38.85 -24.90 -18.53
N ARG A 12 -39.73 -23.91 -18.68
CA ARG A 12 -39.93 -22.74 -17.84
C ARG A 12 -40.73 -23.20 -16.62
N LEU A 13 -40.23 -22.97 -15.41
CA LEU A 13 -41.06 -22.93 -14.20
C LEU A 13 -40.78 -21.65 -13.42
N LEU A 14 -41.78 -20.77 -13.47
CA LEU A 14 -41.97 -19.60 -12.63
C LEU A 14 -42.78 -20.01 -11.40
N ARG A 15 -42.61 -19.20 -10.33
CA ARG A 15 -43.44 -19.07 -9.12
C ARG A 15 -43.15 -20.14 -8.05
N THR A 16 -42.80 -19.70 -6.85
CA THR A 16 -43.80 -19.31 -5.84
C THR A 16 -43.18 -18.45 -4.74
N SER A 17 -43.91 -17.39 -4.41
CA SER A 17 -43.79 -16.58 -3.21
C SER A 17 -44.09 -17.40 -1.96
N SER A 18 -43.28 -17.25 -0.89
CA SER A 18 -43.74 -17.55 0.47
C SER A 18 -43.13 -16.61 1.51
N SER A 19 -44.07 -15.90 2.15
CA SER A 19 -44.10 -15.23 3.45
C SER A 19 -42.80 -15.01 4.25
N LEU A 20 -42.50 -13.73 4.47
CA LEU A 20 -41.74 -13.23 5.61
C LEU A 20 -42.46 -13.60 6.93
N PRO A 21 -41.77 -14.17 7.94
CA PRO A 21 -42.32 -14.25 9.28
C PRO A 21 -42.15 -12.93 10.05
N SER A 22 -43.16 -12.69 10.88
CA SER A 22 -43.50 -11.54 11.71
C SER A 22 -42.38 -10.79 12.43
N ARG A 23 -42.49 -9.46 12.36
CA ARG A 23 -41.95 -8.47 13.28
C ARG A 23 -42.48 -8.73 14.70
N GLN A 24 -41.63 -9.14 15.63
CA GLN A 24 -41.97 -9.16 17.05
C GLN A 24 -41.74 -7.75 17.65
N THR A 25 -42.83 -7.12 18.09
CA THR A 25 -42.80 -5.88 18.88
C THR A 25 -42.46 -6.23 20.33
N LEU A 26 -41.24 -5.94 20.75
CA LEU A 26 -40.89 -5.93 22.17
C LEU A 26 -41.37 -4.62 22.80
N ALA A 27 -42.16 -4.77 23.85
CA ALA A 27 -42.77 -3.70 24.62
C ALA A 27 -41.73 -2.81 25.30
N ILE A 28 -42.00 -1.52 25.29
CA ILE A 28 -41.28 -0.47 26.02
C ILE A 28 -41.62 -0.62 27.51
N ALA A 29 -40.70 -1.20 28.29
CA ALA A 29 -40.77 -1.13 29.74
C ALA A 29 -40.14 0.20 30.20
N GLN A 30 -40.98 1.04 30.81
CA GLN A 30 -40.62 2.32 31.41
C GLN A 30 -39.59 2.11 32.53
N ARG A 31 -38.32 2.45 32.27
CA ARG A 31 -37.34 2.64 33.35
C ARG A 31 -37.35 4.10 33.74
N GLN A 32 -37.86 4.36 34.94
CA GLN A 32 -37.91 5.65 35.61
C GLN A 32 -36.60 6.42 35.43
N GLN A 33 -36.69 7.55 34.72
CA GLN A 33 -35.67 8.57 34.74
C GLN A 33 -35.61 9.14 36.16
N ARG A 34 -34.47 8.98 36.83
CA ARG A 34 -34.12 9.82 37.98
C ARG A 34 -34.02 11.25 37.46
N ARG A 35 -35.09 12.03 37.65
CA ARG A 35 -35.12 13.49 37.52
C ARG A 35 -34.06 14.08 38.45
N PHE A 36 -32.91 14.46 37.91
CA PHE A 36 -32.15 15.55 38.51
C PHE A 36 -32.83 16.86 38.12
N LYS A 37 -33.29 17.59 39.12
CA LYS A 37 -33.91 18.91 38.98
C LYS A 37 -32.86 19.89 38.48
N THR A 38 -33.19 20.62 37.42
CA THR A 38 -32.47 21.79 36.94
C THR A 38 -32.91 23.00 37.73
N ASP A 39 -32.05 23.51 38.62
CA ASP A 39 -32.17 24.90 39.07
C ASP A 39 -31.56 25.79 37.99
N ASN A 40 -32.44 26.56 37.36
CA ASN A 40 -32.09 27.60 36.42
C ASN A 40 -31.87 28.90 37.21
N SER A 41 -30.61 29.28 37.42
CA SER A 41 -30.25 30.67 37.69
C SER A 41 -28.82 30.93 37.24
N LYS A 42 -28.69 31.44 36.02
CA LYS A 42 -27.86 32.61 35.63
C LYS A 42 -27.63 32.56 34.11
N THR A 43 -28.54 33.23 33.44
CA THR A 43 -28.28 34.24 32.41
C THR A 43 -26.85 34.27 31.85
N ALA A 44 -26.78 33.87 30.57
CA ALA A 44 -25.87 34.33 29.53
C ALA A 44 -25.05 35.58 29.89
N LEU A 45 -23.80 35.35 30.24
CA LEU A 45 -22.63 36.01 29.66
C LEU A 45 -21.61 34.90 29.50
N THR A 46 -21.45 34.38 28.29
CA THR A 46 -20.19 33.69 27.97
C THR A 46 -19.16 34.80 27.95
N GLU A 47 -18.59 35.06 29.13
CA GLU A 47 -17.37 35.80 29.25
C GLU A 47 -16.41 35.15 28.26
N HIS A 48 -16.00 35.91 27.26
CA HIS A 48 -14.69 35.71 26.66
C HIS A 48 -13.73 35.83 27.83
N GLY A 49 -13.49 34.71 28.52
CA GLY A 49 -12.33 34.57 29.35
C GLY A 49 -11.20 34.85 28.39
N GLU A 50 -10.65 36.06 28.49
CA GLU A 50 -9.36 36.36 27.90
C GLU A 50 -8.45 35.26 28.44
N VAL A 51 -8.20 34.26 27.61
CA VAL A 51 -7.02 33.45 27.76
C VAL A 51 -5.92 34.44 27.47
N HIS A 52 -5.52 35.19 28.50
CA HIS A 52 -4.24 35.85 28.50
C HIS A 52 -3.28 34.74 28.05
N PRO A 53 -2.62 34.88 26.89
CA PRO A 53 -1.63 33.90 26.50
C PRO A 53 -0.66 33.90 27.66
N ALA A 54 -0.64 32.81 28.45
CA ALA A 54 0.33 32.69 29.52
C ALA A 54 1.67 32.91 28.83
N THR A 55 2.31 34.05 29.13
CA THR A 55 3.58 34.42 28.51
C THR A 55 4.56 33.36 28.99
N LYS A 56 4.70 32.29 28.20
CA LYS A 56 5.63 31.22 28.52
C LYS A 56 6.98 31.90 28.69
N PRO A 57 7.71 31.63 29.78
CA PRO A 57 9.04 32.19 29.93
C PRO A 57 9.84 31.76 28.70
N ILE A 58 10.70 32.65 28.20
CA ILE A 58 11.36 32.56 26.89
C ILE A 58 12.04 31.18 26.66
N ASN A 59 12.44 30.49 27.72
CA ASN A 59 13.13 29.21 27.69
C ASN A 59 12.34 28.02 28.31
N ALA A 60 11.03 28.13 28.55
CA ALA A 60 10.26 26.96 28.99
C ALA A 60 10.10 25.95 27.85
N PRO A 61 10.42 24.66 28.06
CA PRO A 61 10.11 23.62 27.09
C PRO A 61 8.60 23.54 26.90
N ASP A 62 8.15 23.69 25.66
CA ASP A 62 6.75 23.56 25.32
C ASP A 62 6.39 22.10 25.06
N TYR A 63 5.91 21.42 26.09
CA TYR A 63 5.50 20.02 26.04
C TYR A 63 4.22 19.78 25.22
N GLY A 64 3.51 20.84 24.81
CA GLY A 64 2.31 20.78 23.99
C GLY A 64 2.55 21.01 22.50
N VAL A 65 3.80 21.21 22.06
CA VAL A 65 4.12 21.44 20.64
C VAL A 65 3.83 20.16 19.85
N HIS A 66 3.10 20.31 18.75
CA HIS A 66 2.99 19.25 17.77
C HIS A 66 4.39 18.98 17.21
N ILE A 67 4.94 17.78 17.42
CA ILE A 67 6.25 17.40 16.89
C ILE A 67 6.25 17.70 15.39
N ASP A 68 7.12 18.62 14.95
CA ASP A 68 7.29 18.91 13.54
C ASP A 68 7.74 17.61 12.85
N LYS A 69 6.83 17.03 12.07
CA LYS A 69 7.02 15.72 11.43
C LYS A 69 8.06 15.78 10.31
N ALA A 70 8.44 16.98 9.86
CA ALA A 70 9.47 17.20 8.84
C ALA A 70 10.82 17.41 9.54
N THR A 71 11.59 16.32 9.63
CA THR A 71 12.98 16.30 10.11
C THR A 71 13.97 16.65 8.98
N SER A 72 13.54 16.54 7.72
CA SER A 72 14.30 16.78 6.50
C SER A 72 13.56 17.75 5.58
N THR A 73 14.31 18.65 4.95
CA THR A 73 13.81 19.55 3.91
C THR A 73 13.31 18.81 2.66
N PHE A 74 13.75 17.57 2.47
CA PHE A 74 13.57 16.84 1.21
C PHE A 74 12.48 15.75 1.27
N THR A 75 12.18 15.23 2.45
CA THR A 75 11.27 14.09 2.59
C THR A 75 9.81 14.54 2.70
N PRO A 76 8.85 13.82 2.08
CA PRO A 76 7.43 14.13 2.26
C PRO A 76 6.96 13.90 3.69
N VAL A 77 5.91 14.62 4.08
CA VAL A 77 5.25 14.46 5.38
C VAL A 77 4.33 13.23 5.34
N PRO A 78 4.41 12.32 6.33
CA PRO A 78 3.59 11.12 6.37
C PRO A 78 2.11 11.45 6.58
N LYS A 79 1.24 10.84 5.77
CA LYS A 79 -0.22 10.98 5.90
C LYS A 79 -0.75 10.20 7.10
N ARG A 80 -0.16 9.04 7.38
CA ARG A 80 -0.46 8.18 8.53
C ARG A 80 0.85 7.85 9.23
N VAL A 81 0.88 8.04 10.55
CA VAL A 81 2.01 7.65 11.39
C VAL A 81 1.52 6.56 12.33
N MET A 82 2.25 5.46 12.39
CA MET A 82 1.98 4.42 13.39
C MET A 82 2.44 4.92 14.76
N ASP A 83 1.51 5.07 15.69
CA ASP A 83 1.73 5.56 17.06
C ASP A 83 1.65 4.44 18.11
N GLY A 84 1.38 3.20 17.67
CA GLY A 84 1.25 2.04 18.55
C GLY A 84 -0.14 1.88 19.18
N SER A 85 -1.10 2.75 18.84
CA SER A 85 -2.50 2.60 19.24
C SER A 85 -3.28 1.60 18.39
N GLU A 86 -2.69 1.13 17.29
CA GLU A 86 -3.33 0.20 16.36
C GLU A 86 -3.62 -1.16 17.02
N GLU A 87 -4.81 -1.70 16.75
CA GLU A 87 -5.25 -2.98 17.29
C GLU A 87 -4.44 -4.13 16.68
N GLY A 88 -3.45 -4.62 17.43
CA GLY A 88 -2.60 -5.72 17.01
C GLY A 88 -2.09 -6.54 18.18
N ARG A 89 -1.91 -7.85 17.98
CA ARG A 89 -1.33 -8.75 19.00
C ARG A 89 0.14 -8.43 19.30
N VAL A 90 0.81 -7.73 18.39
CA VAL A 90 2.24 -7.39 18.44
C VAL A 90 2.40 -5.90 18.17
N LEU A 91 3.25 -5.23 18.95
CA LEU A 91 3.57 -3.82 18.74
C LEU A 91 4.22 -3.61 17.36
N PRO A 92 3.80 -2.58 16.60
CA PRO A 92 4.40 -2.29 15.31
C PRO A 92 5.87 -1.94 15.47
N ALA A 93 6.73 -2.49 14.61
CA ALA A 93 8.17 -2.24 14.66
C ALA A 93 8.49 -0.77 14.34
N ALA A 94 7.61 -0.08 13.62
CA ALA A 94 7.66 1.35 13.37
C ALA A 94 7.95 2.20 14.61
N VAL A 95 7.31 1.87 15.74
CA VAL A 95 7.41 2.65 16.99
C VAL A 95 8.74 2.36 17.71
N LEU A 96 9.31 1.17 17.52
CA LEU A 96 10.49 0.68 18.25
C LEU A 96 11.79 0.79 17.45
N SER A 97 11.73 0.86 16.12
CA SER A 97 12.91 0.76 15.25
C SER A 97 13.87 1.95 15.35
N GLY A 98 13.42 3.08 15.90
CA GLY A 98 14.17 4.34 15.91
C GLY A 98 14.36 4.95 14.51
N ALA A 99 13.69 4.40 13.49
CA ALA A 99 13.71 4.95 12.15
C ALA A 99 13.00 6.31 12.12
N PRO A 100 13.48 7.27 11.30
CA PRO A 100 12.78 8.54 11.12
C PRO A 100 11.35 8.32 10.63
N ILE A 101 10.41 9.06 11.20
CA ILE A 101 8.97 8.95 10.91
C ILE A 101 8.69 9.22 9.41
N GLU A 102 9.54 10.01 8.76
CA GLU A 102 9.44 10.34 7.34
C GLU A 102 9.55 9.13 6.41
N LEU A 103 10.16 8.02 6.85
CA LEU A 103 10.20 6.79 6.05
C LEU A 103 8.81 6.19 5.87
N GLN A 104 7.89 6.41 6.82
CA GLN A 104 6.48 6.00 6.69
C GLN A 104 5.73 6.82 5.63
N ALA A 105 6.23 8.01 5.29
CA ALA A 105 5.68 8.83 4.22
C ALA A 105 6.06 8.34 2.83
N ARG A 106 7.08 7.48 2.74
CA ARG A 106 7.60 7.00 1.47
C ARG A 106 6.90 5.72 1.05
N THR A 107 6.63 5.65 -0.24
CA THR A 107 6.15 4.43 -0.86
C THR A 107 7.32 3.50 -1.16
N VAL A 108 7.11 2.22 -0.91
CA VAL A 108 8.07 1.14 -1.11
C VAL A 108 7.59 0.25 -2.25
N ARG A 109 8.51 -0.15 -3.12
CA ARG A 109 8.23 -1.08 -4.22
C ARG A 109 8.70 -2.47 -3.85
N ILE A 110 7.77 -3.41 -3.79
CA ILE A 110 8.04 -4.85 -3.61
C ILE A 110 7.92 -5.54 -4.97
N TYR A 111 9.01 -6.13 -5.45
CA TYR A 111 9.04 -6.71 -6.80
C TYR A 111 10.11 -7.79 -6.95
N GLN A 112 10.00 -8.64 -7.97
CA GLN A 112 11.10 -9.50 -8.37
C GLN A 112 11.91 -8.81 -9.49
N PRO A 113 13.25 -8.70 -9.35
CA PRO A 113 14.07 -8.10 -10.39
C PRO A 113 13.90 -8.79 -11.74
N THR A 114 13.57 -8.01 -12.77
CA THR A 114 13.42 -8.53 -14.14
C THR A 114 14.75 -9.07 -14.65
N LYS A 115 14.70 -10.20 -15.36
CA LYS A 115 15.88 -10.74 -16.06
C LYS A 115 16.47 -9.68 -17.02
N PRO A 116 17.76 -9.33 -16.90
CA PRO A 116 18.39 -8.38 -17.81
C PRO A 116 18.36 -8.90 -19.25
N ALA A 117 18.03 -8.03 -20.21
CA ALA A 117 17.97 -8.40 -21.63
C ALA A 117 19.35 -8.73 -22.21
N THR A 118 20.41 -8.19 -21.61
CA THR A 118 21.81 -8.36 -22.04
C THR A 118 22.38 -9.74 -21.68
N GLN A 119 21.78 -10.46 -20.72
CA GLN A 119 22.32 -11.74 -20.24
C GLN A 119 21.25 -12.84 -20.22
N SER A 120 21.72 -14.07 -20.41
CA SER A 120 20.87 -15.26 -20.40
C SER A 120 20.69 -15.87 -19.00
N GLY A 121 21.45 -15.45 -17.99
CA GLY A 121 21.31 -15.94 -16.61
C GLY A 121 20.01 -15.49 -15.93
N THR A 122 19.53 -16.25 -14.95
CA THR A 122 18.28 -15.97 -14.20
C THR A 122 18.47 -15.83 -12.69
N TRP A 123 19.70 -16.04 -12.18
CA TRP A 123 19.97 -16.12 -10.74
C TRP A 123 19.42 -14.94 -9.93
N GLY A 124 19.62 -13.71 -10.39
CA GLY A 124 19.18 -12.50 -9.69
C GLY A 124 17.66 -12.24 -9.70
N SER A 125 16.85 -13.08 -10.35
CA SER A 125 15.39 -12.88 -10.47
C SER A 125 14.55 -13.75 -9.53
N HIS A 126 15.18 -14.59 -8.71
CA HIS A 126 14.48 -15.54 -7.84
C HIS A 126 14.03 -14.94 -6.50
N HIS A 127 14.66 -13.87 -6.03
CA HIS A 127 14.36 -13.23 -4.76
C HIS A 127 13.38 -12.07 -4.93
N TRP A 128 12.58 -11.83 -3.90
CA TRP A 128 11.76 -10.62 -3.80
C TRP A 128 12.61 -9.50 -3.25
N ARG A 129 12.55 -8.34 -3.89
CA ARG A 129 13.29 -7.15 -3.49
C ARG A 129 12.34 -6.06 -3.09
N MET A 130 12.72 -5.37 -2.03
CA MET A 130 12.04 -4.19 -1.53
C MET A 130 12.98 -2.99 -1.62
N ASP A 131 12.59 -2.02 -2.45
CA ASP A 131 13.33 -0.78 -2.67
C ASP A 131 12.40 0.42 -2.37
N TRP A 132 12.95 1.52 -1.87
CA TRP A 132 12.19 2.76 -1.65
C TRP A 132 12.03 3.54 -2.96
N ASP A 133 10.92 4.26 -3.09
CA ASP A 133 10.76 5.22 -4.19
C ASP A 133 11.73 6.39 -4.05
N VAL A 134 12.06 6.96 -5.21
CA VAL A 134 13.02 8.06 -5.34
C VAL A 134 12.38 9.36 -4.85
N LEU A 135 13.10 10.08 -3.98
CA LEU A 135 12.66 11.42 -3.60
C LEU A 135 12.65 12.39 -4.80
N GLY A 136 11.53 13.07 -5.01
CA GLY A 136 11.44 14.12 -6.03
C GLY A 136 12.40 15.30 -5.79
N LYS A 137 12.71 15.61 -4.52
CA LYS A 137 13.73 16.59 -4.13
C LYS A 137 14.81 15.88 -3.32
N GLY A 138 16.09 16.12 -3.62
CA GLY A 138 17.19 15.58 -2.82
C GLY A 138 17.63 14.13 -3.13
N HIS A 139 17.12 13.50 -4.19
CA HIS A 139 17.65 12.20 -4.62
C HIS A 139 19.08 12.30 -5.13
N ARG A 140 19.34 13.11 -6.16
CA ARG A 140 20.69 13.39 -6.65
C ARG A 140 20.83 14.83 -7.12
N TRP A 141 21.99 15.42 -6.82
CA TRP A 141 22.43 16.70 -7.37
C TRP A 141 23.95 16.68 -7.58
N GLU A 142 24.44 17.57 -8.43
CA GLU A 142 25.87 17.73 -8.67
C GLU A 142 26.55 18.50 -7.53
N ASN A 143 27.66 17.98 -7.03
CA ASN A 143 28.50 18.68 -6.06
C ASN A 143 29.20 19.87 -6.74
N PRO A 144 28.99 21.12 -6.29
CA PRO A 144 29.58 22.30 -6.95
C PRO A 144 31.11 22.32 -6.96
N LEU A 145 31.77 21.58 -6.06
CA LEU A 145 33.23 21.54 -5.99
C LEU A 145 33.85 20.51 -6.95
N MET A 146 33.39 19.26 -6.90
CA MET A 146 34.02 18.11 -7.60
C MET A 146 33.19 17.54 -8.76
N GLY A 147 31.93 17.94 -8.91
CA GLY A 147 31.01 17.37 -9.91
C GLY A 147 30.43 16.00 -9.55
N TRP A 148 30.72 15.47 -8.35
CA TRP A 148 30.17 14.17 -7.92
C TRP A 148 28.68 14.21 -7.64
N GLN A 149 28.02 13.08 -7.85
CA GLN A 149 26.60 12.91 -7.55
C GLN A 149 26.39 12.82 -6.03
N SER A 150 25.93 13.92 -5.43
CA SER A 150 25.57 14.01 -4.02
C SER A 150 24.09 13.64 -3.82
N SER A 151 23.74 13.18 -2.62
CA SER A 151 22.38 12.76 -2.27
C SER A 151 22.07 13.13 -0.82
N GLY A 152 20.81 13.47 -0.54
CA GLY A 152 20.28 13.69 0.80
C GLY A 152 19.38 12.53 1.24
N ASP A 153 19.27 11.49 0.41
CA ASP A 153 18.41 10.35 0.66
C ASP A 153 19.15 9.22 1.37
N ALA A 154 18.82 8.97 2.62
CA ALA A 154 19.41 7.89 3.41
C ALA A 154 19.08 6.48 2.88
N MET A 155 17.95 6.29 2.18
CA MET A 155 17.49 4.96 1.75
C MET A 155 17.90 4.59 0.32
N GLN A 156 18.48 5.52 -0.46
CA GLN A 156 18.79 5.30 -1.88
C GLN A 156 19.72 4.10 -2.16
N GLY A 157 20.58 3.76 -1.20
CA GLY A 157 21.52 2.64 -1.29
C GLY A 157 20.99 1.34 -0.68
N THR A 158 19.88 1.39 0.04
CA THR A 158 19.35 0.27 0.81
C THR A 158 18.42 -0.57 -0.05
N LYS A 159 18.66 -1.87 -0.07
CA LYS A 159 17.81 -2.85 -0.77
C LYS A 159 17.65 -4.04 0.15
N LEU A 160 16.41 -4.48 0.34
CA LEU A 160 16.10 -5.63 1.18
C LEU A 160 15.64 -6.80 0.32
N GLU A 161 16.19 -7.97 0.61
CA GLU A 161 15.90 -9.21 -0.11
C GLU A 161 15.09 -10.16 0.77
N PHE A 162 14.04 -10.73 0.19
CA PHE A 162 13.08 -11.62 0.84
C PHE A 162 12.91 -12.90 0.02
N LYS A 163 12.55 -13.98 0.71
CA LYS A 163 12.29 -15.28 0.07
C LYS A 163 10.92 -15.30 -0.59
N THR A 164 9.91 -14.74 0.06
CA THR A 164 8.51 -14.75 -0.40
C THR A 164 7.97 -13.32 -0.52
N LYS A 165 6.85 -13.17 -1.25
CA LYS A 165 6.15 -11.89 -1.39
C LYS A 165 5.54 -11.49 -0.04
N GLU A 166 4.98 -12.48 0.65
CA GLU A 166 4.25 -12.35 1.89
C GLU A 166 5.18 -11.85 3.01
N ASP A 167 6.42 -12.35 3.06
CA ASP A 167 7.42 -11.87 4.02
C ASP A 167 7.77 -10.39 3.80
N ALA A 168 7.89 -9.97 2.54
CA ALA A 168 8.18 -8.58 2.20
C ALA A 168 7.01 -7.65 2.56
N VAL A 169 5.78 -8.08 2.28
CA VAL A 169 4.56 -7.34 2.64
C VAL A 169 4.42 -7.24 4.16
N ALA A 170 4.57 -8.36 4.89
CA ALA A 170 4.50 -8.37 6.34
C ALA A 170 5.57 -7.46 6.98
N PHE A 171 6.77 -7.40 6.39
CA PHE A 171 7.81 -6.48 6.86
C PHE A 171 7.42 -5.01 6.63
N ALA A 172 6.90 -4.67 5.45
CA ALA A 172 6.45 -3.31 5.13
C ALA A 172 5.30 -2.87 6.05
N GLU A 173 4.30 -3.73 6.25
CA GLU A 173 3.17 -3.49 7.16
C GLU A 173 3.65 -3.28 8.61
N LYS A 174 4.57 -4.11 9.09
CA LYS A 174 5.11 -4.00 10.46
C LYS A 174 5.87 -2.69 10.70
N GLN A 175 6.49 -2.14 9.66
CA GLN A 175 7.20 -0.85 9.70
C GLN A 175 6.31 0.34 9.36
N GLY A 176 5.06 0.11 8.95
CA GLY A 176 4.13 1.16 8.54
C GLY A 176 4.48 1.84 7.23
N TYR A 177 5.22 1.17 6.34
CA TYR A 177 5.53 1.70 5.02
C TYR A 177 4.35 1.50 4.07
N GLU A 178 4.01 2.54 3.32
CA GLU A 178 3.11 2.39 2.17
C GLU A 178 3.83 1.56 1.10
N TYR A 179 3.17 0.55 0.53
CA TYR A 179 3.83 -0.34 -0.42
C TYR A 179 3.00 -0.56 -1.69
N PHE A 180 3.72 -0.80 -2.78
CA PHE A 180 3.17 -1.25 -4.05
C PHE A 180 3.84 -2.56 -4.46
N VAL A 181 3.03 -3.60 -4.71
CA VAL A 181 3.53 -4.89 -5.17
C VAL A 181 3.48 -4.93 -6.69
N GLN A 182 4.64 -5.07 -7.32
CA GLN A 182 4.75 -5.35 -8.75
C GLN A 182 4.94 -6.84 -8.98
N GLU A 183 3.95 -7.48 -9.61
CA GLU A 183 4.02 -8.90 -9.92
C GLU A 183 5.05 -9.20 -11.02
N PRO A 184 5.79 -10.34 -10.91
CA PRO A 184 6.78 -10.72 -11.90
C PRO A 184 6.14 -11.07 -13.24
N ASN A 185 6.59 -10.43 -14.32
CA ASN A 185 6.23 -10.83 -15.68
C ASN A 185 7.03 -12.07 -16.10
N LYS A 186 6.41 -13.24 -15.99
CA LYS A 186 7.02 -14.52 -16.37
C LYS A 186 6.86 -14.76 -17.87
N ARG A 187 7.95 -15.22 -18.51
CA ARG A 187 7.91 -15.59 -19.93
C ARG A 187 7.03 -16.84 -20.11
N ALA A 188 6.12 -16.79 -21.09
CA ALA A 188 5.35 -17.95 -21.50
C ALA A 188 6.28 -19.03 -22.09
N PHE A 189 6.07 -20.28 -21.68
CA PHE A 189 6.77 -21.41 -22.26
C PHE A 189 6.15 -21.76 -23.62
N ALA A 190 6.94 -21.71 -24.69
CA ALA A 190 6.53 -22.12 -26.03
C ALA A 190 7.36 -23.33 -26.46
N PRO A 191 6.74 -24.41 -26.97
CA PRO A 191 7.46 -25.58 -27.45
C PRO A 191 8.32 -25.18 -28.67
N LYS A 192 9.61 -25.44 -28.58
CA LYS A 192 10.57 -25.19 -29.68
C LYS A 192 11.09 -26.51 -30.19
N ALA A 193 10.77 -26.85 -31.44
CA ALA A 193 11.29 -28.02 -32.14
C ALA A 193 12.19 -27.58 -33.29
N TYR A 194 13.42 -28.12 -33.35
CA TYR A 194 14.38 -27.77 -34.41
C TYR A 194 13.87 -28.16 -35.81
N ALA A 195 13.10 -29.24 -35.93
CA ALA A 195 12.46 -29.68 -37.17
C ALA A 195 11.55 -28.61 -37.79
N ASN A 196 10.97 -27.70 -36.98
CA ASN A 196 10.12 -26.63 -37.47
C ASN A 196 10.86 -25.65 -38.40
N ASN A 197 12.20 -25.64 -38.35
CA ASN A 197 13.01 -24.83 -39.25
C ASN A 197 12.92 -25.30 -40.71
N PHE A 198 12.63 -26.58 -40.97
CA PHE A 198 12.68 -27.23 -42.28
C PHE A 198 11.32 -27.75 -42.79
N LEU A 199 10.21 -27.21 -42.30
CA LEU A 199 8.88 -27.60 -42.76
C LEU A 199 8.67 -27.28 -44.24
N TYR A 200 8.08 -28.24 -44.96
CA TYR A 200 7.68 -28.05 -46.35
C TYR A 200 6.56 -27.02 -46.46
N SER A 201 6.70 -26.06 -47.37
CA SER A 201 5.66 -25.10 -47.73
C SER A 201 5.25 -25.36 -49.18
N PRO A 202 3.98 -25.71 -49.45
CA PRO A 202 3.52 -25.99 -50.81
C PRO A 202 3.43 -24.73 -51.69
N GLY A 203 3.35 -23.53 -51.08
CA GLY A 203 3.30 -22.25 -51.78
C GLY A 203 4.61 -21.46 -51.72
N LYS A 204 4.59 -20.24 -52.26
CA LYS A 204 5.71 -19.29 -52.20
C LYS A 204 6.14 -19.06 -50.75
N LEU A 205 7.43 -19.22 -50.49
CA LEU A 205 8.01 -19.04 -49.16
C LEU A 205 7.83 -17.59 -48.66
N LYS A 206 7.37 -17.44 -47.41
CA LYS A 206 7.18 -16.11 -46.77
C LYS A 206 8.51 -15.45 -46.40
N LEU A 207 9.49 -16.25 -46.00
CA LEU A 207 10.83 -15.82 -45.62
C LEU A 207 11.82 -16.96 -45.86
N VAL A 208 13.05 -16.62 -46.24
CA VAL A 208 14.16 -17.59 -46.34
C VAL A 208 14.86 -17.60 -44.99
N ARG A 209 14.87 -18.74 -44.30
CA ARG A 209 15.48 -18.87 -42.96
C ARG A 209 16.99 -19.05 -43.09
N ALA A 210 17.75 -18.20 -42.40
CA ALA A 210 19.18 -18.41 -42.14
C ALA A 210 19.39 -19.12 -40.79
N LYS A 211 20.60 -19.63 -40.57
CA LYS A 211 21.03 -20.24 -39.30
C LYS A 211 21.52 -19.19 -38.32
#